data_AF-A0A8T4NW01-F1
#
_entry.id   AF-A0A8T4NW01-F1
#
_cell.length_a   1.000
_cell.length_b   1.000
_cell.length_c   1.000
_cell.angle_alpha   90.00
_cell.angle_beta   90.00
_cell.angle_gamma   90.00
#
_symmetry.space_group_name_H-M   'P 1'
#
loop_
_entity.id
_entity.type
_entity.pdbx_description
1 polymer ?
#
loop_
_entity_poly.entity_id
_entity_poly.type
_entity_poly.pdbx_seq_one_letter_code
_entity_poly.pdbx_strand_id
1 'polypeptide(L)'
;MPGCSKSILIPAFNIQKNLNEKNKIIEFTPDKSGTFNIMCSMNMYRGTFIVLENDGTKSNYFETPSATGGSCSMGGCGCGGMK
;
A
#
# COMPACT_ATOMS: atom_id res chain seq x y z
N MET A 1 -22.88 0.14 -7.82
CA MET A 1 -22.44 -0.19 -6.44
C MET A 1 -20.96 -0.53 -6.48
N PRO A 2 -20.05 0.39 -6.15
CA PRO A 2 -18.63 0.09 -6.26
C PRO A 2 -18.22 -0.84 -5.11
N GLY A 3 -17.97 -2.11 -5.42
CA GLY A 3 -17.41 -3.14 -4.54
C GLY A 3 -15.97 -2.87 -4.07
N CYS A 4 -15.51 -1.63 -4.20
CA CYS A 4 -14.20 -1.14 -3.81
C CYS A 4 -14.06 -1.08 -2.28
N SER A 5 -15.10 -0.72 -1.53
CA SER A 5 -14.99 -0.56 -0.07
C SER A 5 -14.91 -1.88 0.72
N LYS A 6 -15.02 -3.04 0.05
CA LYS A 6 -15.08 -4.36 0.70
C LYS A 6 -13.74 -5.08 0.77
N SER A 7 -12.64 -4.55 0.26
CA SER A 7 -11.35 -5.27 0.30
C SER A 7 -10.20 -4.35 0.60
N ILE A 8 -9.59 -4.55 1.76
CA ILE A 8 -8.39 -3.86 2.21
C ILE A 8 -7.21 -4.81 2.06
N LEU A 9 -6.10 -4.28 1.58
CA LEU A 9 -4.81 -4.95 1.60
C LEU A 9 -3.75 -4.09 2.27
N ILE A 10 -2.83 -4.78 2.94
CA ILE A 10 -1.67 -4.22 3.61
C ILE A 10 -0.45 -4.91 3.00
N PRO A 11 0.25 -4.29 2.03
CA PRO A 11 1.30 -4.95 1.26
C PRO A 11 2.47 -5.42 2.13
N ALA A 12 2.89 -4.65 3.14
CA ALA A 12 4.02 -5.00 4.01
C ALA A 12 3.83 -6.30 4.79
N PHE A 13 2.60 -6.61 5.16
CA PHE A 13 2.26 -7.84 5.89
C PHE A 13 1.64 -8.89 4.97
N ASN A 14 1.49 -8.58 3.67
CA ASN A 14 0.80 -9.41 2.68
C ASN A 14 -0.64 -9.79 3.13
N ILE A 15 -1.29 -8.93 3.90
CA ILE A 15 -2.63 -9.19 4.45
C ILE A 15 -3.66 -8.65 3.48
N GLN A 16 -4.54 -9.51 2.98
CA GLN A 16 -5.73 -9.12 2.24
C GLN A 16 -6.96 -9.59 3.00
N LYS A 17 -7.84 -8.65 3.37
CA LYS A 17 -9.09 -8.97 4.05
C LYS A 17 -10.28 -8.34 3.35
N ASN A 18 -11.30 -9.18 3.14
CA ASN A 18 -12.57 -8.76 2.58
C ASN A 18 -13.49 -8.29 3.72
N LEU A 19 -13.73 -6.99 3.82
CA LEU A 19 -14.69 -6.38 4.73
C LEU A 19 -16.12 -6.68 4.24
N ASN A 20 -16.89 -7.35 5.08
CA ASN A 20 -18.33 -7.50 4.90
C ASN A 20 -19.06 -6.72 5.99
N GLU A 21 -20.37 -6.49 5.83
CA GLU A 21 -21.16 -5.67 6.77
C GLU A 21 -21.05 -6.16 8.23
N LYS A 22 -20.76 -7.45 8.42
CA LYS A 22 -20.55 -8.10 9.73
C LYS A 22 -19.07 -8.17 10.18
N ASN A 23 -18.09 -8.07 9.28
CA ASN A 23 -16.68 -8.30 9.60
C ASN A 23 -15.85 -7.11 9.10
N LYS A 24 -15.66 -6.10 9.96
CA LYS A 24 -14.91 -4.87 9.68
C LYS A 24 -13.56 -4.78 10.39
N ILE A 25 -13.25 -5.77 11.22
CA ILE A 25 -12.07 -5.79 12.08
C ILE A 25 -11.01 -6.69 11.43
N ILE A 26 -9.78 -6.20 11.35
CA ILE A 26 -8.62 -6.95 10.85
C ILE A 26 -7.64 -7.01 12.01
N GLU A 27 -7.47 -8.20 12.59
CA GLU A 27 -6.46 -8.45 13.61
C GLU A 27 -5.19 -8.92 12.92
N PHE A 28 -4.09 -8.22 13.18
CA PHE A 28 -2.77 -8.57 12.70
C PHE A 28 -1.74 -8.23 13.76
N THR A 29 -0.66 -9.03 13.81
CA THR A 29 0.48 -8.77 14.70
C THR A 29 1.58 -8.15 13.84
N PRO A 30 2.02 -6.90 14.13
CA PRO A 30 3.10 -6.30 13.38
C PRO A 30 4.45 -6.91 13.81
N ASP A 31 5.13 -7.61 12.88
CA ASP A 31 6.49 -8.14 13.10
C ASP A 31 7.59 -7.08 12.98
N LYS A 32 7.25 -5.89 12.45
CA LYS A 32 8.18 -4.80 12.20
C LYS A 32 7.54 -3.48 12.63
N SER A 33 8.30 -2.64 13.29
CA SER A 33 7.99 -1.22 13.45
C SER A 33 8.25 -0.48 12.15
N GLY A 34 7.50 0.59 11.88
CA GLY A 34 7.63 1.34 10.63
C GLY A 34 6.37 2.08 10.19
N THR A 35 6.51 2.82 9.11
CA THR A 35 5.38 3.42 8.39
C THR A 35 4.90 2.43 7.33
N PHE A 36 3.66 2.01 7.45
CA PHE A 36 3.02 1.03 6.59
C PHE A 36 1.83 1.63 5.87
N ASN A 37 1.62 1.19 4.64
CA ASN A 37 0.58 1.72 3.78
C ASN A 37 -0.57 0.72 3.75
N ILE A 38 -1.80 1.21 3.94
CA ILE A 38 -3.02 0.43 3.67
C ILE A 38 -3.64 0.93 2.39
N MET A 39 -4.12 0.02 1.56
CA MET A 39 -4.90 0.40 0.38
C MET A 39 -6.04 -0.57 0.14
N CYS A 40 -7.04 -0.13 -0.60
CA CYS A 40 -8.03 -1.05 -1.14
C CYS A 40 -7.41 -1.91 -2.27
N SER A 41 -7.92 -3.12 -2.50
CA SER A 41 -7.57 -3.96 -3.68
C SER A 41 -7.70 -3.29 -5.03
N MET A 42 -8.55 -2.26 -5.13
CA MET A 42 -8.71 -1.46 -6.35
C MET A 42 -7.86 -0.16 -6.33
N ASN A 43 -6.94 -0.02 -5.37
CA ASN A 43 -6.04 1.12 -5.19
C ASN A 43 -6.75 2.50 -5.06
N MET A 44 -8.04 2.53 -4.71
CA MET A 44 -8.82 3.77 -4.63
C MET A 44 -8.71 4.44 -3.25
N TYR A 45 -8.89 3.67 -2.18
CA TYR A 45 -8.68 4.12 -0.80
C TYR A 45 -7.24 3.83 -0.39
N ARG A 46 -6.56 4.82 0.19
CA ARG A 46 -5.17 4.74 0.65
C ARG A 46 -5.09 5.38 2.03
N GLY A 47 -4.39 4.73 2.93
CA GLY A 47 -4.09 5.24 4.26
C GLY A 47 -2.69 4.81 4.66
N THR A 48 -2.21 5.40 5.74
CA THR A 48 -0.89 5.13 6.28
C THR A 48 -1.02 5.01 7.79
N PHE A 49 -0.35 4.03 8.37
CA PHE A 49 -0.26 3.88 9.81
C PHE A 49 1.19 3.69 10.21
N ILE A 50 1.51 4.12 11.43
CA ILE A 50 2.87 4.10 11.96
C ILE A 50 2.86 3.14 13.14
N VAL A 51 3.66 2.10 13.05
CA VAL A 51 3.94 1.17 14.14
C VAL A 51 5.21 1.65 14.85
N LEU A 52 5.08 1.96 16.13
CA LEU A 52 6.20 2.35 16.99
C LEU A 52 6.84 1.10 17.60
N GLU A 53 8.13 1.19 17.92
CA GLU A 53 8.80 0.18 18.74
C GLU A 53 8.33 0.25 20.21
N ASN A 54 8.72 -0.76 20.99
CA ASN A 54 8.47 -0.82 22.43
C ASN A 54 9.06 0.38 23.18
N ASP A 55 10.12 0.99 22.65
CA ASP A 55 10.76 2.20 23.18
C ASP A 55 10.12 3.52 22.70
N GLY A 56 8.99 3.45 21.98
CA GLY A 56 8.29 4.61 21.42
C GLY A 56 9.02 5.28 20.25
N THR A 57 10.11 4.67 19.78
CA THR A 57 10.88 5.18 18.64
C THR A 57 10.17 4.87 17.33
N LYS A 58 10.16 5.85 16.42
CA LYS A 58 9.70 5.65 15.03
C LYS A 58 10.80 4.91 14.28
N SER A 59 10.49 3.74 13.74
CA SER A 59 11.44 3.06 12.87
C SER A 59 11.56 3.79 11.54
N ASN A 60 12.76 3.74 10.94
CA ASN A 60 13.01 4.29 9.60
C ASN A 60 12.50 3.36 8.48
N TYR A 61 11.69 2.35 8.79
CA TYR A 61 11.07 1.52 7.76
C TYR A 61 9.94 2.28 7.10
N PHE A 62 10.11 2.61 5.83
CA PHE A 62 9.05 3.14 4.99
C PHE A 62 8.63 2.04 4.02
N GLU A 63 7.40 1.58 4.14
CA GLU A 63 6.83 0.64 3.19
C GLU A 63 6.77 1.33 1.82
N THR A 64 7.69 0.95 0.96
CA THR A 64 7.63 1.32 -0.45
C THR A 64 6.49 0.50 -1.05
N PRO A 65 5.39 1.14 -1.51
CA PRO A 65 4.39 0.41 -2.26
C PRO A 65 5.15 -0.19 -3.45
N SER A 66 5.12 -1.52 -3.58
CA SER A 66 5.70 -2.20 -4.72
C SER A 66 4.88 -1.76 -5.94
N ALA A 67 5.34 -0.68 -6.55
CA ALA A 67 4.87 -0.23 -7.84
C ALA A 67 5.33 -1.29 -8.82
N THR A 68 4.45 -2.25 -9.10
CA THR A 68 4.59 -3.09 -10.29
C THR A 68 4.58 -2.16 -11.50
N GLY A 69 5.78 -1.79 -11.95
CA GLY A 69 6.13 -1.52 -13.34
C GLY A 69 5.34 -0.44 -14.07
N GLY A 70 5.56 0.82 -13.71
CA GLY A 70 5.46 1.93 -14.66
C GLY A 70 6.87 2.34 -15.08
N SER A 71 7.42 1.69 -16.09
CA SER A 71 8.73 2.04 -16.65
C SER A 71 8.67 3.44 -17.29
N CYS A 72 9.10 4.47 -16.58
CA CYS A 72 9.43 5.76 -17.17
C CYS A 72 10.63 6.38 -16.46
N SER A 73 11.80 5.80 -16.69
CA SER A 73 13.11 6.39 -16.40
C SER A 73 14.08 5.72 -17.37
N MET A 74 14.96 6.36 -18.13
CA MET A 74 15.29 7.76 -18.38
C MET A 74 16.31 7.65 -19.53
N GLY A 75 16.22 8.45 -20.60
CA GLY A 75 17.26 8.47 -21.65
C GLY A 75 16.69 8.73 -23.04
N GLY A 76 16.87 9.95 -23.54
CA GLY A 76 16.46 10.32 -24.89
C GLY A 76 17.15 9.51 -25.97
N CYS A 77 16.36 9.05 -26.94
CA CYS A 77 16.73 8.73 -28.32
C CYS A 77 15.49 9.13 -29.17
N GLY A 78 15.72 9.86 -30.28
CA GLY A 78 14.72 10.52 -31.13
C GLY A 78 13.57 9.61 -31.62
N CYS A 79 12.44 10.14 -32.09
CA CYS A 79 12.27 10.99 -33.28
C CYS A 79 11.07 11.93 -33.04
N GLY A 80 11.14 13.23 -33.35
CA GLY A 80 11.22 13.70 -34.73
C GLY A 80 9.84 13.55 -35.37
N GLY A 81 9.10 14.66 -35.47
CA GLY A 81 7.68 14.66 -35.81
C GLY A 81 7.33 13.98 -37.14
N MET A 82 6.08 13.52 -37.21
CA MET A 82 5.40 13.26 -38.47
C MET A 82 3.88 13.17 -38.23
N LYS A 83 3.21 14.22 -38.73
CA LYS A 83 1.79 14.31 -39.12
C LYS A 83 0.72 14.29 -38.02
#